data_AF-A0AAW1RGN5-F1
#
_entry.id   AF-A0AAW1RGN5-F1
#
_cell.length_a   1.000
_cell.length_b   1.000
_cell.length_c   1.000
_cell.angle_alpha   90.00
_cell.angle_beta   90.00
_cell.angle_gamma   90.00
#
_symmetry.space_group_name_H-M   'P 1'
#
loop_
_entity.id
_entity.type
_entity.pdbx_description
1 polymer ?
#
loop_
_entity_poly.entity_id
_entity_poly.type
_entity_poly.pdbx_seq_one_letter_code
_entity_poly.pdbx_strand_id
1 'polypeptide(L)'
;MSDTIEWPTARGDALPDIASNHIVFKDIGWFGINTGLTSQGGLSRGSDSATRNFRTIVCRVKQLGINAVRLPFTYAQYANVPHFANH
;
A
#
# COMPACT_ATOMS: atom_id res chain seq x y z
N MET A 1 -26.87 -23.11 -3.65
CA MET A 1 -25.58 -23.39 -4.30
C MET A 1 -24.61 -22.32 -3.83
N SER A 2 -23.57 -22.72 -3.10
CA SER A 2 -22.51 -21.83 -2.64
C SER A 2 -21.51 -21.70 -3.79
N ASP A 3 -21.41 -20.53 -4.41
CA ASP A 3 -20.35 -20.25 -5.36
C ASP A 3 -19.03 -20.22 -4.60
N THR A 4 -18.27 -21.31 -4.68
CA THR A 4 -16.90 -21.34 -4.17
C THR A 4 -16.06 -20.42 -5.04
N ILE A 5 -15.68 -19.26 -4.50
CA ILE A 5 -14.72 -18.36 -5.15
C ILE A 5 -13.37 -19.08 -5.13
N GLU A 6 -12.96 -19.64 -6.27
CA GLU A 6 -11.60 -20.13 -6.47
C GLU A 6 -10.67 -18.92 -6.60
N TRP A 7 -9.81 -18.74 -5.60
CA TRP A 7 -8.79 -17.70 -5.65
C TRP A 7 -7.75 -18.04 -6.72
N PRO A 8 -7.38 -17.09 -7.58
CA PRO A 8 -6.35 -17.34 -8.58
C PRO A 8 -5.01 -17.59 -7.88
N THR A 9 -4.53 -18.83 -7.97
CA THR A 9 -3.21 -19.23 -7.48
C THR A 9 -2.15 -18.95 -8.55
N ALA A 10 -0.92 -18.66 -8.12
CA ALA A 10 0.23 -18.56 -9.02
C ALA A 10 0.32 -19.80 -9.91
N ARG A 11 0.44 -19.60 -11.23
CA ARG A 11 0.57 -20.67 -12.22
C ARG A 11 1.93 -20.52 -12.90
N GLY A 12 2.91 -21.32 -12.48
CA GLY A 12 4.30 -21.18 -12.93
C GLY A 12 4.85 -19.80 -12.57
N ASP A 13 5.40 -19.10 -13.56
CA ASP A 13 5.97 -17.75 -13.39
C ASP A 13 4.93 -16.62 -13.48
N ALA A 14 3.65 -16.94 -13.65
CA ALA A 14 2.57 -15.96 -13.87
C ALA A 14 1.61 -15.86 -12.69
N LEU A 15 1.17 -14.63 -12.40
CA LEU A 15 0.11 -14.33 -11.45
C LEU A 15 -1.16 -13.96 -12.22
N PRO A 16 -2.15 -14.88 -12.31
CA PRO A 16 -3.41 -14.59 -12.97
C PRO A 16 -4.35 -13.74 -12.10
N ASP A 17 -5.14 -12.87 -12.71
CA ASP A 17 -6.31 -12.25 -12.07
C ASP A 17 -7.50 -13.23 -12.02
N ILE A 18 -8.62 -12.82 -11.43
CA ILE A 18 -9.85 -13.63 -11.34
C ILE A 18 -10.47 -13.96 -12.72
N ALA A 19 -10.13 -13.18 -13.75
CA ALA A 19 -10.53 -13.40 -15.13
C ALA A 19 -9.47 -14.16 -15.94
N SER A 20 -8.44 -14.72 -15.28
CA SER A 20 -7.30 -15.42 -15.89
C SER A 20 -6.39 -14.56 -16.78
N ASN A 21 -6.41 -13.23 -16.65
CA ASN A 21 -5.43 -12.36 -17.31
C ASN A 21 -4.11 -12.36 -16.54
N HIS A 22 -3.00 -12.29 -17.27
CA HIS A 22 -1.67 -12.19 -16.66
C HIS A 22 -1.44 -10.80 -16.07
N ILE A 23 -1.17 -10.72 -14.76
CA ILE A 23 -0.78 -9.49 -14.08
C ILE A 23 0.74 -9.34 -14.12
N VAL A 24 1.21 -8.25 -14.71
CA VAL A 24 2.62 -7.84 -14.62
C VAL A 24 2.74 -6.69 -13.64
N PHE A 25 3.50 -6.85 -12.56
CA PHE A 25 3.72 -5.78 -11.59
C PHE A 25 4.77 -4.78 -12.10
N LYS A 26 4.39 -3.51 -12.13
CA LYS A 26 5.24 -2.33 -12.26
C LYS A 26 5.04 -1.54 -11.00
N ASP A 27 5.94 -1.71 -10.04
CA ASP A 27 5.74 -1.25 -8.67
C ASP A 27 6.73 -0.16 -8.22
N ILE A 28 6.40 0.46 -7.09
CA ILE A 28 7.31 1.31 -6.32
C ILE A 28 7.25 0.96 -4.84
N GLY A 29 8.35 1.15 -4.13
CA GLY A 29 8.37 1.19 -2.67
C GLY A 29 7.94 2.55 -2.15
N TRP A 30 6.86 2.60 -1.36
CA TRP A 30 6.45 3.81 -0.65
C TRP A 30 6.69 3.66 0.85
N PHE A 31 7.83 4.19 1.29
CA PHE A 31 8.33 4.09 2.67
C PHE A 31 7.67 5.10 3.62
N GLY A 32 7.72 4.81 4.93
CA GLY A 32 7.23 5.70 6.00
C GLY A 32 6.69 4.94 7.20
N ILE A 33 5.82 3.96 6.95
CA ILE A 33 5.25 3.04 7.97
C ILE A 33 6.35 2.12 8.58
N ASN A 34 7.57 2.13 8.04
CA ASN A 34 8.69 1.40 8.61
C ASN A 34 9.71 2.29 9.34
N THR A 35 9.53 3.62 9.35
CA THR A 35 10.54 4.58 9.83
C THR A 35 10.13 5.34 11.09
N GLY A 36 9.16 4.82 11.85
CA GLY A 36 8.62 5.48 13.05
C GLY A 36 7.51 6.51 12.78
N LEU A 37 7.17 6.77 11.51
CA LEU A 37 5.95 7.51 11.15
C LEU A 37 4.76 6.55 11.12
N THR A 38 3.59 7.01 11.57
CA THR A 38 2.33 6.25 11.50
C THR A 38 1.69 6.27 10.11
N SER A 39 2.31 6.96 9.14
CA SER A 39 1.82 7.14 7.78
C SER A 39 2.96 7.16 6.77
N GLN A 40 2.61 7.03 5.49
CA GLN A 40 3.59 7.08 4.41
C GLN A 40 4.31 8.44 4.36
N GLY A 41 5.60 8.41 4.02
CA GLY A 41 6.43 9.60 3.90
C GLY A 41 5.87 10.56 2.85
N GLY A 42 5.98 11.87 3.13
CA GLY A 42 5.52 12.93 2.24
C GLY A 42 4.13 13.48 2.52
N LEU A 43 3.35 12.85 3.41
CA LEU A 43 2.00 13.29 3.81
C LEU A 43 1.99 14.38 4.91
N SER A 44 3.14 14.68 5.53
CA SER A 44 3.24 15.52 6.74
C SER A 44 3.12 17.04 6.51
N ARG A 45 3.05 17.53 5.27
CA ARG A 45 3.01 18.98 4.97
C ARG A 45 1.60 19.58 4.82
N GLY A 46 0.57 18.91 5.35
CA GLY A 46 -0.79 19.44 5.44
C GLY A 46 -1.55 19.50 4.10
N SER A 47 -2.85 19.76 4.19
CA SER A 47 -3.79 19.82 3.05
C SER A 47 -3.47 20.88 2.01
N ASP A 48 -2.72 21.93 2.39
CA ASP A 48 -2.43 23.09 1.52
C ASP A 48 -1.35 22.80 0.48
N SER A 49 -0.56 21.74 0.66
CA SER A 49 0.37 21.28 -0.36
C SER A 49 -0.39 20.41 -1.37
N ALA A 50 -1.01 21.04 -2.38
CA ALA A 50 -1.75 20.37 -3.48
C ALA A 50 -0.97 19.20 -4.12
N THR A 51 0.37 19.23 -4.04
CA THR A 51 1.30 18.22 -4.55
C THR A 51 1.55 17.02 -3.64
N ARG A 52 1.06 17.03 -2.38
CA ARG A 52 1.41 16.04 -1.34
C ARG A 52 0.20 15.40 -0.62
N ASN A 53 -1.03 15.72 -1.03
CA ASN A 53 -2.18 14.92 -0.62
C ASN A 53 -2.05 13.48 -1.17
N PHE A 54 -2.41 12.48 -0.37
CA PHE A 54 -2.45 11.07 -0.74
C PHE A 54 -3.07 10.85 -2.13
N ARG A 55 -4.22 11.45 -2.42
CA ARG A 55 -4.90 11.33 -3.72
C ARG A 55 -4.02 11.83 -4.86
N THR A 56 -3.36 12.97 -4.70
CA THR A 56 -2.48 13.53 -5.73
C THR A 56 -1.28 12.63 -5.98
N ILE A 57 -0.67 12.08 -4.92
CA ILE A 57 0.46 11.16 -5.03
C ILE A 57 0.02 9.90 -5.78
N VAL A 58 -1.08 9.27 -5.38
CA VAL A 58 -1.61 8.07 -6.05
C VAL A 58 -1.96 8.36 -7.52
N CYS A 59 -2.58 9.50 -7.82
CA CYS A 59 -2.86 9.90 -9.21
C CYS A 59 -1.58 10.03 -10.05
N ARG A 60 -0.52 10.62 -9.50
CA ARG A 60 0.77 10.76 -10.19
C ARG A 60 1.45 9.42 -10.41
N VAL A 61 1.45 8.55 -9.39
CA VAL A 61 1.97 7.18 -9.49
C VAL A 61 1.26 6.43 -10.61
N LYS A 62 -0.07 6.55 -10.69
CA LYS A 62 -0.87 5.96 -11.78
C LYS A 62 -0.55 6.56 -13.15
N GLN A 63 -0.36 7.88 -13.24
CA GLN A 63 0.03 8.57 -14.49
C GLN A 63 1.42 8.14 -14.99
N LEU A 64 2.32 7.72 -14.10
CA LEU A 64 3.63 7.17 -14.45
C LEU A 64 3.56 5.70 -14.94
N GLY A 65 2.37 5.11 -15.03
CA GLY A 65 2.18 3.74 -15.50
C GLY A 65 2.46 2.66 -14.44
N ILE A 66 2.55 3.06 -13.17
CA ILE A 66 2.78 2.15 -12.04
C ILE A 66 1.44 1.59 -11.58
N ASN A 67 1.37 0.27 -11.40
CA ASN A 67 0.14 -0.46 -11.10
C ASN A 67 0.14 -1.13 -9.73
N ALA A 68 1.27 -1.11 -9.02
CA ALA A 68 1.37 -1.64 -7.66
C ALA A 68 2.24 -0.75 -6.77
N VAL A 69 1.99 -0.81 -5.46
CA VAL A 69 2.80 -0.12 -4.45
C VAL A 69 3.17 -1.13 -3.37
N ARG A 70 4.46 -1.33 -3.16
CA ARG A 70 4.98 -2.05 -2.01
C ARG A 70 4.97 -1.10 -0.82
N LEU A 71 4.29 -1.50 0.26
CA LEU A 71 4.21 -0.76 1.51
C LEU A 71 5.03 -1.47 2.58
N PRO A 72 6.25 -1.00 2.88
CA PRO A 72 7.06 -1.53 3.97
C PRO A 72 6.44 -1.14 5.31
N PHE A 73 6.15 -2.12 6.15
CA PHE A 73 5.61 -1.93 7.50
C PHE A 73 6.43 -2.74 8.52
N THR A 74 6.40 -2.33 9.79
CA THR A 74 6.99 -3.10 10.90
C THR A 74 5.98 -3.25 12.05
N TYR A 75 5.89 -4.45 12.64
CA TYR A 75 4.97 -4.72 13.76
C TYR A 75 5.29 -3.91 15.02
N ALA A 76 6.55 -3.47 15.18
CA ALA A 76 6.97 -2.61 16.28
C ALA A 76 6.14 -1.31 16.37
N GLN A 77 5.58 -0.83 15.25
CA GLN A 77 4.71 0.35 15.25
C GLN A 77 3.30 0.10 15.80
N TYR A 78 2.80 -1.13 15.71
CA TYR A 78 1.49 -1.52 16.26
C TYR A 78 1.59 -2.01 17.70
N ALA A 79 2.80 -2.35 18.19
CA ALA A 79 3.02 -2.89 19.52
C ALA A 79 2.94 -1.86 20.66
N ASN A 80 2.75 -0.57 20.36
CA ASN A 80 2.39 0.42 21.39
C ASN A 80 0.90 0.26 21.76
N VAL A 81 0.65 -0.70 22.65
CA VAL A 81 -0.48 -0.67 23.58
C VAL A 81 -0.53 0.74 24.18
N PRO A 82 -1.69 1.41 24.27
CA PRO A 82 -1.78 2.70 24.92
C PRO A 82 -1.33 2.53 26.37
N HIS A 83 -0.13 2.97 26.71
CA HIS A 83 0.20 3.32 28.07
C HIS A 83 -0.64 4.56 28.37
N PHE A 84 -1.83 4.36 28.94
CA PHE A 84 -2.51 5.43 29.66
C PHE A 84 -1.50 5.97 30.67
N ALA A 85 -0.97 7.16 30.36
CA ALA A 85 -0.08 7.86 31.26
C ALA A 85 -0.91 8.20 32.51
N ASN A 86 -0.60 7.53 33.62
CA ASN A 86 -0.95 8.04 34.93
C ASN A 86 -0.14 9.31 35.16
N HIS A 87 -0.75 10.47 34.92
CA HIS A 87 -0.38 11.75 35.52
C HIS A 87 -1.66 12.51 35.87
#